data_AF-A0A484H3R4-F1
#
_entry.id   AF-A0A484H3R4-F1
#
_cell.length_a   1.000
_cell.length_b   1.000
_cell.length_c   1.000
_cell.angle_alpha   90.00
_cell.angle_beta   90.00
_cell.angle_gamma   90.00
#
_symmetry.space_group_name_H-M   'P 1'
#
loop_
_entity.id
_entity.type
_entity.pdbx_description
1 polymer ?
#
loop_
_entity_poly.entity_id
_entity_poly.type
_entity_poly.pdbx_seq_one_letter_code
_entity_poly.pdbx_strand_id
1 'polypeptide(L)'
;GGLCIAQSVRIPQERKDRTIDFDKIIKQLLDTPNSRAVVIFANDEDIKQILAAAKRADQVGHFLWVGSDSWGSKINPLHQHEDIAEGAITIQPKRATVEGFDAYFTSRTLENNRRNVWFAEYWEENFNCKLTISGSKKEDTDRKCTGQERIGKDSTYEQEGKVQFVIDAVYAMAHALHHMNKDLCADYRGVCPEMEQAGGKKLLKYIRNVNFNGDAGTPVMFNKNGDAPGRYDIFQYQTTNTSNPGYRLIGQWTDELQLNV
;
A
#
# COMPACT_ATOMS: atom_id res chain seq x y z
N GLY A 1 10.38 31.71 6.88
CA GLY A 1 11.16 30.78 7.70
C GLY A 1 11.50 29.56 6.86
N GLY A 2 12.72 29.03 6.96
CA GLY A 2 13.11 27.80 6.28
C GLY A 2 12.98 26.58 7.19
N LEU A 3 12.82 25.38 6.61
CA LEU A 3 12.89 24.11 7.33
C LEU A 3 14.35 23.63 7.33
N CYS A 4 14.90 23.31 8.51
CA CYS A 4 16.25 22.75 8.64
C CYS A 4 16.17 21.24 8.88
N ILE A 5 17.09 20.48 8.28
CA ILE A 5 17.23 19.04 8.50
C ILE A 5 18.40 18.82 9.46
N ALA A 6 18.13 18.31 10.66
CA ALA A 6 19.17 18.06 11.65
C ALA A 6 20.10 16.92 11.21
N GLN A 7 19.53 15.85 10.66
CA GLN A 7 20.25 14.71 10.13
C GLN A 7 19.41 13.95 9.11
N SER A 8 20.08 13.20 8.23
CA SER A 8 19.45 12.32 7.25
C SER A 8 20.08 10.94 7.35
N VAL A 9 19.27 9.93 7.64
CA VAL A 9 19.72 8.53 7.78
C VAL A 9 19.12 7.70 6.65
N ARG A 10 19.95 6.86 6.03
CA ARG A 10 19.53 5.97 4.94
C ARG A 10 19.53 4.52 5.41
N ILE A 11 18.41 3.83 5.16
CA ILE A 11 18.26 2.40 5.39
C ILE A 11 18.61 1.67 4.07
N PRO A 12 19.63 0.79 4.05
CA PRO A 12 19.99 0.05 2.85
C PRO A 12 18.89 -0.95 2.44
N GLN A 13 18.52 -0.97 1.16
CA GLN A 13 17.52 -1.91 0.64
C GLN A 13 18.08 -3.33 0.42
N GLU A 14 19.38 -3.47 0.13
CA GLU A 14 20.00 -4.77 -0.13
C GLU A 14 20.44 -5.45 1.17
N ARG A 15 19.62 -6.40 1.65
CA ARG A 15 19.83 -7.18 2.88
C ARG A 15 20.81 -8.36 2.69
N LYS A 16 21.67 -8.33 1.68
CA LYS A 16 22.43 -9.52 1.24
C LYS A 16 23.48 -10.03 2.23
N ASP A 17 23.85 -9.27 3.26
CA ASP A 17 24.85 -9.75 4.24
C ASP A 17 24.92 -8.99 5.57
N ARG A 18 23.97 -8.10 5.88
CA ARG A 18 23.98 -7.30 7.12
C ARG A 18 22.59 -7.17 7.71
N THR A 19 22.44 -7.57 8.97
CA THR A 19 21.33 -7.13 9.80
C THR A 19 21.44 -5.61 9.94
N ILE A 20 20.36 -4.90 9.61
CA ILE A 20 20.31 -3.45 9.82
C ILE A 20 20.24 -3.21 11.33
N ASP A 21 21.21 -2.46 11.86
CA ASP A 21 21.22 -2.07 13.27
C ASP A 21 20.34 -0.83 13.45
N PHE A 22 19.05 -1.06 13.70
CA PHE A 22 18.08 -0.01 13.98
C PHE A 22 18.35 0.70 15.32
N ASP A 23 19.01 0.04 16.29
CA ASP A 23 19.35 0.67 17.56
C ASP A 23 20.42 1.76 17.34
N LYS A 24 21.36 1.53 16.42
CA LYS A 24 22.32 2.56 16.01
C LYS A 24 21.64 3.77 15.36
N ILE A 25 20.59 3.56 14.57
CA ILE A 25 19.82 4.66 13.97
C ILE A 25 19.16 5.50 15.06
N ILE A 26 18.50 4.88 16.04
CA ILE A 26 17.88 5.60 17.16
C ILE A 26 18.92 6.36 17.99
N LYS A 27 20.07 5.74 18.30
CA LYS A 27 21.17 6.44 18.99
C LYS A 27 21.62 7.68 18.22
N GLN A 28 21.78 7.56 16.90
CA GLN A 28 22.13 8.69 16.05
C GLN A 28 21.06 9.79 16.07
N LEU A 29 19.76 9.43 16.05
CA LEU A 29 18.66 10.39 16.17
C LEU A 29 18.71 11.16 17.51
N LEU A 30 19.08 10.47 18.60
CA LEU A 30 19.21 11.05 19.93
C LEU A 30 20.42 11.99 20.09
N ASP A 31 21.40 11.94 19.19
CA ASP A 31 22.52 12.91 19.18
C ASP A 31 22.04 14.35 18.89
N THR A 32 20.81 14.51 18.39
CA THR A 32 20.15 15.80 18.16
C THR A 32 18.90 15.98 19.02
N PRO A 33 19.03 16.19 20.35
CA PRO A 33 17.90 16.13 21.29
C PRO A 33 16.82 17.22 21.07
N ASN A 34 17.18 18.32 20.41
CA ASN A 34 16.24 19.38 20.06
C ASN A 34 15.38 19.03 18.83
N SER A 35 15.78 18.03 18.03
CA SER A 35 15.07 17.58 16.84
C SER A 35 14.16 16.40 17.17
N ARG A 36 12.93 16.70 17.59
CA ARG A 36 11.95 15.67 17.97
C ARG A 36 11.14 15.12 16.80
N ALA A 37 10.95 15.89 15.74
CA ALA A 37 10.21 15.45 14.57
C ALA A 37 11.08 14.54 13.68
N VAL A 38 10.56 13.37 13.34
CA VAL A 38 11.24 12.39 12.47
C VAL A 38 10.33 12.07 11.29
N VAL A 39 10.77 12.43 10.09
CA VAL A 39 10.07 12.11 8.84
C VAL A 39 10.61 10.80 8.30
N ILE A 40 9.74 9.79 8.17
CA ILE A 40 10.11 8.44 7.75
C ILE A 40 9.56 8.14 6.35
N PHE A 41 10.49 7.82 5.45
CA PHE A 41 10.22 7.22 4.13
C PHE A 41 10.81 5.81 4.11
N ALA A 42 10.06 4.84 4.59
CA ALA A 42 10.49 3.45 4.71
C ALA A 42 9.33 2.48 4.48
N ASN A 43 9.62 1.20 4.22
CA ASN A 43 8.58 0.18 4.08
C ASN A 43 8.04 -0.26 5.46
N ASP A 44 6.94 -1.02 5.44
CA ASP A 44 6.21 -1.49 6.63
C ASP A 44 7.14 -2.19 7.65
N GLU A 45 8.05 -3.05 7.18
CA GLU A 45 8.96 -3.81 8.04
C GLU A 45 10.02 -2.92 8.69
N ASP A 46 10.63 -2.01 7.93
CA ASP A 46 11.64 -1.10 8.45
C ASP A 46 11.02 -0.10 9.45
N ILE A 47 9.79 0.37 9.22
CA ILE A 47 9.04 1.19 10.18
C ILE A 47 8.85 0.44 11.50
N LYS A 48 8.35 -0.80 11.42
CA LYS A 48 8.14 -1.65 12.61
C LYS A 48 9.42 -1.81 13.42
N GLN A 49 10.54 -2.04 12.73
CA GLN A 49 11.83 -2.23 13.39
C GLN A 49 12.40 -0.94 14.00
N ILE A 50 12.15 0.23 13.38
CA ILE A 50 12.49 1.54 13.94
C ILE A 50 11.68 1.80 15.22
N LEU A 51 10.37 1.57 15.20
CA LEU A 51 9.51 1.76 16.38
C LEU A 51 9.92 0.81 17.50
N ALA A 52 10.25 -0.44 17.17
CA ALA A 52 10.79 -1.41 18.12
C ALA A 52 12.12 -0.96 18.73
N ALA A 53 13.03 -0.41 17.94
CA ALA A 53 14.30 0.14 18.42
C ALA A 53 14.09 1.36 19.34
N ALA A 54 13.17 2.25 18.98
CA ALA A 54 12.82 3.40 19.81
C ALA A 54 12.23 2.96 21.17
N LYS A 55 11.41 1.90 21.17
CA LYS A 55 10.88 1.28 22.39
C LYS A 55 11.97 0.68 23.26
N ARG A 56 12.91 -0.08 22.66
CA ARG A 56 14.06 -0.64 23.38
C ARG A 56 14.98 0.43 23.98
N ALA A 57 15.03 1.60 23.35
CA ALA A 57 15.80 2.75 23.84
C ALA A 57 15.03 3.62 24.86
N ASP A 58 13.84 3.18 25.31
CA ASP A 58 12.99 3.89 26.29
C ASP A 58 12.59 5.31 25.83
N GLN A 59 12.26 5.47 24.54
CA GLN A 59 11.93 6.77 23.92
C GLN A 59 10.43 6.97 23.65
N VAL A 60 9.57 6.39 24.50
CA VAL A 60 8.11 6.59 24.40
C VAL A 60 7.77 8.07 24.59
N GLY A 61 7.03 8.65 23.64
CA GLY A 61 6.63 10.06 23.66
C GLY A 61 7.74 11.08 23.35
N HIS A 62 8.98 10.64 23.09
CA HIS A 62 10.08 11.54 22.74
C HIS A 62 9.95 12.06 21.31
N PHE A 63 9.90 11.15 20.33
CA PHE A 63 9.82 11.47 18.90
C PHE A 63 8.39 11.76 18.44
N LEU A 64 8.26 12.68 17.48
CA LEU A 64 7.03 12.95 16.74
C LEU A 64 7.19 12.40 15.33
N TRP A 65 6.46 11.33 15.02
CA TRP A 65 6.62 10.61 13.77
C TRP A 65 5.77 11.23 12.66
N VAL A 66 6.39 11.42 11.50
CA VAL A 66 5.71 11.80 10.25
C VAL A 66 5.97 10.72 9.21
N GLY A 67 4.98 9.89 8.91
CA GLY A 67 5.11 8.75 7.99
C GLY A 67 4.63 9.05 6.58
N SER A 68 5.34 8.50 5.58
CA SER A 68 4.91 8.50 4.18
C SER A 68 3.72 7.56 3.91
N ASP A 69 3.29 7.51 2.64
CA ASP A 69 2.19 6.66 2.14
C ASP A 69 2.40 5.15 2.34
N SER A 70 3.65 4.71 2.48
CA SER A 70 3.98 3.34 2.86
C SER A 70 3.42 2.96 4.24
N TRP A 71 3.44 3.89 5.20
CA TRP A 71 2.82 3.74 6.50
C TRP A 71 1.30 3.87 6.39
N GLY A 72 0.83 5.00 5.84
CA GLY A 72 -0.60 5.29 5.68
C GLY A 72 -1.40 5.05 6.98
N SER A 73 -2.57 4.42 6.86
CA SER A 73 -3.41 4.02 8.00
C SER A 73 -3.26 2.55 8.39
N LYS A 74 -2.14 1.89 8.05
CA LYS A 74 -1.94 0.47 8.34
C LYS A 74 -1.63 0.24 9.82
N ILE A 75 -2.27 -0.77 10.43
CA ILE A 75 -2.00 -1.16 11.82
C ILE A 75 -0.82 -2.11 11.97
N ASN A 76 -0.51 -2.89 10.92
CA ASN A 76 0.55 -3.90 10.97
C ASN A 76 1.95 -3.37 11.40
N PRO A 77 2.41 -2.20 10.92
CA PRO A 77 3.68 -1.62 11.37
C PRO A 77 3.69 -1.23 12.85
N LEU A 78 2.51 -0.99 13.44
CA LEU A 78 2.34 -0.54 14.82
C LEU A 78 2.17 -1.67 15.82
N HIS A 79 1.86 -2.88 15.37
CA HIS A 79 1.53 -4.00 16.25
C HIS A 79 2.61 -4.19 17.34
N GLN A 80 2.21 -4.12 18.62
CA GLN A 80 3.04 -4.16 19.85
C GLN A 80 3.84 -2.88 20.19
N HIS A 81 3.74 -1.85 19.36
CA HIS A 81 4.49 -0.58 19.46
C HIS A 81 3.57 0.64 19.31
N GLU A 82 2.28 0.47 19.64
CA GLU A 82 1.24 1.50 19.51
C GLU A 82 1.53 2.73 20.38
N ASP A 83 2.10 2.52 21.56
CA ASP A 83 2.52 3.56 22.50
C ASP A 83 3.61 4.49 21.96
N ILE A 84 4.56 3.96 21.19
CA ILE A 84 5.61 4.75 20.52
C ILE A 84 5.03 5.60 19.40
N ALA A 85 3.99 5.11 18.73
CA ALA A 85 3.37 5.77 17.59
C ALA A 85 2.26 6.75 17.96
N GLU A 86 1.97 6.95 19.25
CA GLU A 86 0.97 7.91 19.69
C GLU A 86 1.23 9.31 19.11
N GLY A 87 0.21 9.88 18.45
CA GLY A 87 0.30 11.19 17.81
C GLY A 87 1.03 11.20 16.46
N ALA A 88 1.49 10.05 15.96
CA ALA A 88 2.12 9.95 14.64
C ALA A 88 1.17 10.47 13.55
N ILE A 89 1.70 11.31 12.66
CA ILE A 89 0.96 11.84 11.50
C ILE A 89 1.42 11.08 10.26
N THR A 90 0.47 10.53 9.51
CA THR A 90 0.77 9.80 8.28
C THR A 90 -0.06 10.34 7.14
N ILE A 91 0.45 10.20 5.92
CA ILE A 91 -0.29 10.51 4.70
C ILE A 91 -0.67 9.22 3.98
N GLN A 92 -1.80 9.23 3.30
CA GLN A 92 -2.19 8.13 2.43
C GLN A 92 -2.83 8.69 1.18
N PRO A 93 -2.50 8.19 -0.03
CA PRO A 93 -3.22 8.55 -1.24
C PRO A 93 -4.73 8.34 -1.03
N LYS A 94 -5.50 9.38 -1.35
CA LYS A 94 -6.96 9.36 -1.22
C LYS A 94 -7.49 8.24 -2.11
N ARG A 95 -8.13 7.27 -1.49
CA ARG A 95 -8.60 6.03 -2.11
C ARG A 95 -10.08 5.84 -1.81
N ALA A 96 -10.76 5.13 -2.68
CA ALA A 96 -12.06 4.54 -2.41
C ALA A 96 -11.95 3.02 -2.45
N THR A 97 -12.77 2.35 -1.65
CA THR A 97 -12.91 0.90 -1.71
C THR A 97 -13.57 0.52 -3.03
N VAL A 98 -13.03 -0.49 -3.71
CA VAL A 98 -13.62 -1.03 -4.93
C VAL A 98 -14.45 -2.27 -4.58
N GLU A 99 -15.76 -2.11 -4.41
CA GLU A 99 -16.68 -3.18 -3.97
C GLU A 99 -16.63 -4.42 -4.86
N GLY A 100 -16.50 -4.22 -6.17
CA GLY A 100 -16.37 -5.32 -7.13
C GLY A 100 -15.12 -6.18 -6.89
N PHE A 101 -14.03 -5.58 -6.43
CA PHE A 101 -12.82 -6.31 -6.05
C PHE A 101 -13.03 -7.10 -4.75
N ASP A 102 -13.69 -6.52 -3.75
CA ASP A 102 -14.00 -7.22 -2.49
C ASP A 102 -14.86 -8.47 -2.75
N ALA A 103 -15.93 -8.33 -3.54
CA ALA A 103 -16.79 -9.44 -3.91
C ALA A 103 -16.03 -10.51 -4.72
N TYR A 104 -15.15 -10.09 -5.63
CA TYR A 104 -14.32 -11.00 -6.41
C TYR A 104 -13.32 -11.76 -5.52
N PHE A 105 -12.58 -11.05 -4.66
CA PHE A 105 -11.49 -11.61 -3.86
C PHE A 105 -12.02 -12.52 -2.75
N THR A 106 -13.05 -12.08 -2.02
CA THR A 106 -13.64 -12.88 -0.92
C THR A 106 -14.38 -14.13 -1.41
N SER A 107 -14.83 -14.15 -2.67
CA SER A 107 -15.42 -15.35 -3.30
C SER A 107 -14.39 -16.35 -3.84
N ARG A 108 -13.08 -16.07 -3.75
CA ARG A 108 -12.04 -17.01 -4.19
C ARG A 108 -11.92 -18.20 -3.24
N THR A 109 -11.80 -19.38 -3.82
CA THR A 109 -11.53 -20.64 -3.13
C THR A 109 -10.40 -21.37 -3.83
N LEU A 110 -9.79 -22.35 -3.16
CA LEU A 110 -8.76 -23.21 -3.76
C LEU A 110 -9.25 -23.91 -5.04
N GLU A 111 -10.55 -24.19 -5.13
CA GLU A 111 -11.15 -24.85 -6.28
C GLU A 111 -11.27 -23.92 -7.49
N ASN A 112 -11.68 -22.66 -7.26
CA ASN A 112 -12.04 -21.71 -8.32
C ASN A 112 -10.92 -20.74 -8.72
N ASN A 113 -9.77 -20.76 -8.02
CA ASN A 113 -8.66 -19.85 -8.26
C ASN A 113 -7.36 -20.58 -8.65
N ARG A 114 -7.43 -21.40 -9.70
CA ARG A 114 -6.26 -22.17 -10.19
C ARG A 114 -5.26 -21.35 -11.02
N ARG A 115 -5.62 -20.12 -11.39
CA ARG A 115 -4.77 -19.23 -12.21
C ARG A 115 -3.61 -18.60 -11.44
N ASN A 116 -3.78 -18.43 -10.12
CA ASN A 116 -2.77 -17.81 -9.27
C ASN A 116 -1.96 -18.91 -8.57
N VAL A 117 -0.71 -19.06 -8.97
CA VAL A 117 0.21 -20.10 -8.46
C VAL A 117 0.56 -19.94 -6.98
N TRP A 118 0.46 -18.71 -6.44
CA TRP A 118 0.73 -18.41 -5.03
C TRP A 118 -0.51 -18.51 -4.15
N PHE A 119 -1.69 -18.81 -4.71
CA PHE A 119 -2.93 -18.80 -3.93
C PHE A 119 -2.99 -19.91 -2.88
N ALA A 120 -2.33 -21.04 -3.13
CA ALA A 120 -2.22 -22.13 -2.16
C ALA A 120 -1.41 -21.73 -0.93
N GLU A 121 -0.25 -21.09 -1.13
CA GLU A 121 0.61 -20.56 -0.06
C GLU A 121 -0.13 -19.48 0.74
N TYR A 122 -0.75 -18.53 0.04
CA TYR A 122 -1.59 -17.51 0.67
C TYR A 122 -2.70 -18.14 1.53
N TRP A 123 -3.36 -19.20 1.05
CA TRP A 123 -4.42 -19.86 1.81
C TRP A 123 -3.92 -20.47 3.12
N GLU A 124 -2.76 -21.13 3.09
CA GLU A 124 -2.12 -21.69 4.28
C GLU A 124 -1.79 -20.62 5.31
N GLU A 125 -1.18 -19.52 4.87
CA GLU A 125 -0.81 -18.40 5.75
C GLU A 125 -2.05 -17.70 6.33
N ASN A 126 -3.01 -17.36 5.47
CA ASN A 126 -4.18 -16.58 5.82
C ASN A 126 -5.14 -17.31 6.78
N PHE A 127 -5.23 -18.64 6.70
CA PHE A 127 -6.05 -19.45 7.60
C PHE A 127 -5.24 -20.20 8.68
N ASN A 128 -3.93 -19.98 8.73
CA ASN A 128 -2.99 -20.67 9.62
C ASN A 128 -3.19 -22.19 9.61
N CYS A 129 -3.18 -22.77 8.41
CA CYS A 129 -3.39 -24.20 8.19
C CYS A 129 -2.43 -24.74 7.12
N LYS A 130 -2.31 -26.07 7.00
CA LYS A 130 -1.51 -26.73 5.97
C LYS A 130 -2.38 -27.52 5.00
N LEU A 131 -2.14 -27.32 3.70
CA LEU A 131 -2.68 -28.11 2.62
C LEU A 131 -1.89 -29.42 2.56
N THR A 132 -2.59 -30.54 2.67
CA THR A 132 -1.96 -31.86 2.47
C THR A 132 -1.59 -32.03 1.00
N ILE A 133 -0.37 -31.62 0.64
CA ILE A 133 0.26 -32.06 -0.62
C ILE A 133 0.71 -33.50 -0.41
N SER A 134 0.26 -34.41 -1.26
CA SER A 134 0.67 -35.82 -1.24
C SER A 134 2.20 -35.94 -1.34
N GLY A 135 2.88 -36.13 -0.20
CA GLY A 135 4.33 -36.37 -0.14
C GLY A 135 5.12 -35.63 0.94
N SER A 136 4.56 -34.67 1.67
CA SER A 136 5.28 -33.98 2.76
C SER A 136 5.24 -34.81 4.05
N LYS A 137 6.43 -35.04 4.65
CA LYS A 137 6.59 -35.72 5.93
C LYS A 137 5.95 -34.86 7.03
N LYS A 138 5.02 -35.46 7.76
CA LYS A 138 4.20 -34.85 8.82
C LYS A 138 5.06 -34.23 9.92
N GLU A 139 4.83 -32.96 10.24
CA GLU A 139 4.82 -32.52 11.63
C GLU A 139 3.38 -32.64 12.12
N ASP A 140 3.18 -33.33 13.25
CA ASP A 140 1.88 -33.81 13.74
C ASP A 140 1.06 -32.71 14.46
N THR A 141 1.49 -31.45 14.37
CA THR A 141 0.98 -30.31 15.17
C THR A 141 0.19 -29.28 14.36
N ASP A 142 0.30 -29.28 13.03
CA ASP A 142 -0.32 -28.23 12.21
C ASP A 142 -1.76 -28.57 11.82
N ARG A 143 -2.66 -27.60 12.04
CA ARG A 143 -4.07 -27.66 11.61
C ARG A 143 -4.12 -27.89 10.09
N LYS A 144 -4.90 -28.88 9.65
CA LYS A 144 -5.12 -29.12 8.22
C LYS A 144 -6.15 -28.15 7.65
N CYS A 145 -5.90 -27.64 6.44
CA CYS A 145 -6.90 -26.89 5.70
C CYS A 145 -7.99 -27.83 5.21
N THR A 146 -9.25 -27.41 5.33
CA THR A 146 -10.44 -28.15 4.88
C THR A 146 -10.81 -27.83 3.43
N GLY A 147 -10.35 -26.67 2.92
CA GLY A 147 -10.78 -26.12 1.64
C GLY A 147 -12.16 -25.45 1.68
N GLN A 148 -12.83 -25.50 2.83
CA GLN A 148 -14.15 -24.89 3.05
C GLN A 148 -14.05 -23.51 3.71
N GLU A 149 -12.84 -23.07 4.09
CA GLU A 149 -12.63 -21.74 4.66
C GLU A 149 -13.07 -20.63 3.69
N ARG A 150 -13.42 -19.46 4.23
CA ARG A 150 -13.89 -18.30 3.47
C ARG A 150 -13.17 -17.04 3.91
N ILE A 151 -12.60 -16.33 2.94
CA ILE A 151 -11.87 -15.07 3.15
C ILE A 151 -12.86 -14.02 3.66
N GLY A 152 -12.50 -13.30 4.73
CA GLY A 152 -13.37 -12.29 5.36
C GLY A 152 -14.43 -12.86 6.32
N LYS A 153 -14.59 -14.19 6.37
CA LYS A 153 -15.46 -14.86 7.35
C LYS A 153 -14.66 -15.68 8.37
N ASP A 154 -13.77 -16.53 7.88
CA ASP A 154 -12.92 -17.40 8.70
C ASP A 154 -11.48 -16.84 8.83
N SER A 155 -11.22 -15.69 8.21
CA SER A 155 -9.99 -14.90 8.30
C SER A 155 -10.33 -13.41 8.23
N THR A 156 -9.45 -12.56 8.75
CA THR A 156 -9.57 -11.11 8.61
C THR A 156 -9.33 -10.70 7.16
N TYR A 157 -10.11 -9.74 6.66
CA TYR A 157 -9.95 -9.18 5.33
C TYR A 157 -10.06 -7.67 5.40
N GLU A 158 -9.05 -6.99 4.87
CA GLU A 158 -9.05 -5.56 4.61
C GLU A 158 -8.51 -5.35 3.18
N GLN A 159 -9.22 -4.57 2.37
CA GLN A 159 -8.77 -4.26 1.02
C GLN A 159 -7.48 -3.42 1.08
N GLU A 160 -6.44 -3.85 0.35
CA GLU A 160 -5.19 -3.10 0.29
C GLU A 160 -5.42 -1.73 -0.36
N GLY A 161 -4.72 -0.72 0.16
CA GLY A 161 -5.00 0.68 -0.15
C GLY A 161 -4.76 1.16 -1.56
N LYS A 162 -4.07 0.37 -2.37
CA LYS A 162 -3.65 0.72 -3.71
C LYS A 162 -4.40 -0.08 -4.77
N VAL A 163 -5.35 -0.93 -4.37
CA VAL A 163 -6.19 -1.73 -5.29
C VAL A 163 -6.85 -0.85 -6.34
N GLN A 164 -7.44 0.29 -5.94
CA GLN A 164 -8.05 1.22 -6.89
C GLN A 164 -7.06 1.70 -7.94
N PHE A 165 -5.85 2.13 -7.55
CA PHE A 165 -4.85 2.63 -8.49
C PHE A 165 -4.37 1.56 -9.47
N VAL A 166 -4.30 0.29 -9.04
CA VAL A 166 -3.96 -0.82 -9.93
C VAL A 166 -5.06 -1.04 -10.97
N ILE A 167 -6.33 -1.00 -10.55
CA ILE A 167 -7.49 -1.12 -11.45
C ILE A 167 -7.51 0.04 -12.44
N ASP A 168 -7.38 1.27 -11.96
CA ASP A 168 -7.35 2.49 -12.77
C ASP A 168 -6.19 2.46 -13.80
N ALA A 169 -5.03 1.91 -13.43
CA ALA A 169 -3.89 1.75 -14.36
C ALA A 169 -4.19 0.74 -15.48
N VAL A 170 -4.86 -0.38 -15.18
CA VAL A 170 -5.29 -1.35 -16.19
C VAL A 170 -6.31 -0.72 -17.14
N TYR A 171 -7.28 0.01 -16.60
CA TYR A 171 -8.27 0.72 -17.42
C TYR A 171 -7.64 1.84 -18.24
N ALA A 172 -6.66 2.58 -17.72
CA ALA A 172 -5.94 3.58 -18.50
C ALA A 172 -5.30 2.97 -19.76
N MET A 173 -4.69 1.79 -19.64
CA MET A 173 -4.16 1.07 -20.80
C MET A 173 -5.28 0.61 -21.74
N ALA A 174 -6.38 0.07 -21.20
CA ALA A 174 -7.52 -0.37 -22.00
C ALA A 174 -8.16 0.78 -22.80
N HIS A 175 -8.38 1.94 -22.16
CA HIS A 175 -8.88 3.15 -22.80
C HIS A 175 -7.93 3.67 -23.88
N ALA A 176 -6.61 3.66 -23.62
CA ALA A 176 -5.61 4.05 -24.60
C ALA A 176 -5.64 3.14 -25.84
N LEU A 177 -5.67 1.82 -25.64
CA LEU A 177 -5.76 0.84 -26.71
C LEU A 177 -7.08 0.96 -27.49
N HIS A 178 -8.19 1.23 -26.80
CA HIS A 178 -9.49 1.45 -27.42
C HIS A 178 -9.51 2.69 -28.31
N HIS A 179 -8.97 3.81 -27.83
CA HIS A 179 -8.87 5.04 -28.63
C HIS A 179 -7.95 4.85 -29.83
N MET A 180 -6.81 4.18 -29.63
CA MET A 180 -5.90 3.81 -30.71
C MET A 180 -6.57 2.90 -31.74
N ASN A 181 -7.37 1.93 -31.30
CA ASN A 181 -8.11 1.04 -32.18
C ASN A 181 -9.15 1.82 -33.01
N LYS A 182 -9.92 2.70 -32.38
CA LYS A 182 -10.90 3.54 -33.08
C LYS A 182 -10.28 4.42 -34.14
N ASP A 183 -9.11 5.00 -33.84
CA ASP A 183 -8.43 5.91 -34.76
C ASP A 183 -7.77 5.19 -35.94
N LEU A 184 -7.17 4.02 -35.71
CA LEU A 184 -6.36 3.32 -36.71
C LEU A 184 -7.10 2.19 -37.43
N CYS A 185 -8.15 1.66 -36.81
CA CYS A 185 -8.81 0.43 -37.21
C CYS A 185 -10.34 0.63 -37.33
N ALA A 186 -10.80 1.82 -37.74
CA ALA A 186 -12.22 2.22 -37.72
C ALA A 186 -13.20 1.19 -38.32
N ASP A 187 -12.81 0.50 -39.40
CA ASP A 187 -13.62 -0.52 -40.08
C ASP A 187 -13.19 -1.97 -39.78
N TYR A 188 -12.33 -2.18 -38.79
CA TYR A 188 -11.75 -3.49 -38.47
C TYR A 188 -12.22 -3.98 -37.10
N ARG A 189 -12.56 -5.28 -37.01
CA ARG A 189 -12.84 -5.91 -35.72
C ARG A 189 -11.53 -6.40 -35.10
N GLY A 190 -11.15 -5.81 -33.97
CA GLY A 190 -9.91 -6.16 -33.27
C GLY A 190 -8.70 -5.38 -33.79
N VAL A 191 -7.50 -5.94 -33.65
CA VAL A 191 -6.24 -5.25 -33.99
C VAL A 191 -5.98 -5.34 -35.50
N CYS A 192 -5.86 -4.19 -36.15
CA CYS A 192 -5.50 -4.09 -37.57
C CYS A 192 -3.98 -3.97 -37.77
N PRO A 193 -3.44 -4.20 -38.99
CA PRO A 193 -2.00 -4.15 -39.27
C PRO A 193 -1.35 -2.80 -38.91
N GLU A 194 -2.07 -1.68 -39.06
CA GLU A 194 -1.53 -0.37 -38.67
C GLU A 194 -1.32 -0.26 -37.16
N MET A 195 -2.27 -0.75 -36.36
CA MET A 195 -2.17 -0.78 -34.90
C MET A 195 -1.09 -1.74 -34.41
N GLU A 196 -0.91 -2.87 -35.10
CA GLU A 196 0.15 -3.84 -34.82
C GLU A 196 1.55 -3.23 -35.04
N GLN A 197 1.70 -2.37 -36.06
CA GLN A 197 2.98 -1.71 -36.39
C GLN A 197 3.21 -0.38 -35.66
N ALA A 198 2.21 0.17 -34.99
CA ALA A 198 2.25 1.52 -34.42
C ALA A 198 3.28 1.71 -33.29
N GLY A 199 3.65 0.63 -32.60
CA GLY A 199 4.69 0.60 -31.58
C GLY A 199 4.43 1.48 -30.34
N GLY A 200 5.36 1.46 -29.39
CA GLY A 200 5.19 2.10 -28.08
C GLY A 200 5.10 3.63 -28.13
N LYS A 201 5.77 4.30 -29.08
CA LYS A 201 5.73 5.77 -29.20
C LYS A 201 4.35 6.30 -29.60
N LYS A 202 3.64 5.59 -30.48
CA LYS A 202 2.27 5.96 -30.88
C LYS A 202 1.30 5.64 -29.74
N LEU A 203 1.42 4.46 -29.12
CA LEU A 203 0.63 4.09 -27.94
C LEU A 203 0.80 5.08 -26.76
N LEU A 204 2.01 5.56 -26.49
CA LEU A 204 2.26 6.53 -25.42
C LEU A 204 1.46 7.84 -25.60
N LYS A 205 1.21 8.27 -26.84
CA LYS A 205 0.36 9.45 -27.12
C LYS A 205 -1.08 9.19 -26.69
N TYR A 206 -1.60 7.99 -26.93
CA TYR A 206 -2.92 7.59 -26.48
C TYR A 206 -3.01 7.48 -24.96
N ILE A 207 -2.00 6.87 -24.32
CA ILE A 207 -1.92 6.77 -22.86
C ILE A 207 -1.94 8.16 -22.21
N ARG A 208 -1.15 9.12 -22.72
CA ARG A 208 -1.10 10.49 -22.16
C ARG A 208 -2.40 11.26 -22.32
N ASN A 209 -3.26 10.87 -23.25
CA ASN A 209 -4.51 11.55 -23.57
C ASN A 209 -5.76 10.84 -23.01
N VAL A 210 -5.59 9.83 -22.15
CA VAL A 210 -6.75 9.20 -21.50
C VAL A 210 -7.41 10.17 -20.53
N ASN A 211 -8.74 10.14 -20.53
CA ASN A 211 -9.58 10.87 -19.60
C ASN A 211 -10.88 10.07 -19.44
N PHE A 212 -11.05 9.46 -18.27
CA PHE A 212 -12.23 8.68 -17.93
C PHE A 212 -12.46 8.73 -16.41
N ASN A 213 -13.65 8.32 -15.96
CA ASN A 213 -13.91 8.12 -14.55
C ASN A 213 -13.69 6.63 -14.22
N GLY A 214 -12.84 6.36 -13.23
CA GLY A 214 -12.65 5.00 -12.71
C GLY A 214 -13.90 4.50 -11.98
N ASP A 215 -13.92 3.20 -11.66
CA ASP A 215 -15.06 2.54 -11.00
C ASP A 215 -15.39 3.15 -9.63
N ALA A 216 -14.39 3.75 -8.98
CA ALA A 216 -14.50 4.51 -7.74
C ALA A 216 -15.09 5.93 -7.90
N GLY A 217 -15.48 6.33 -9.12
CA GLY A 217 -16.00 7.67 -9.44
C GLY A 217 -14.93 8.77 -9.50
N THR A 218 -13.65 8.44 -9.35
CA THR A 218 -12.55 9.40 -9.44
C THR A 218 -12.07 9.56 -10.88
N PRO A 219 -11.79 10.79 -11.35
CA PRO A 219 -11.23 11.01 -12.68
C PRO A 219 -9.80 10.47 -12.75
N VAL A 220 -9.50 9.78 -13.85
CA VAL A 220 -8.19 9.24 -14.21
C VAL A 220 -7.71 9.97 -15.46
N MET A 221 -6.67 10.78 -15.28
CA MET A 221 -6.08 11.63 -16.30
C MET A 221 -4.62 11.95 -15.95
N PHE A 222 -3.84 12.35 -16.95
CA PHE A 222 -2.42 12.67 -16.77
C PHE A 222 -2.13 14.14 -17.09
N ASN A 223 -1.21 14.74 -16.33
CA ASN A 223 -0.67 16.05 -16.63
C ASN A 223 0.39 15.97 -17.77
N LYS A 224 1.00 17.12 -18.11
CA LYS A 224 2.04 17.22 -19.16
C LYS A 224 3.27 16.31 -18.96
N ASN A 225 3.57 15.92 -17.71
CA ASN A 225 4.68 15.04 -17.37
C ASN A 225 4.27 13.56 -17.41
N GLY A 226 2.97 13.27 -17.40
CA GLY A 226 2.44 11.91 -17.29
C GLY A 226 2.00 11.54 -15.87
N ASP A 227 1.92 12.50 -14.94
CA ASP A 227 1.53 12.23 -13.55
C ASP A 227 0.02 12.42 -13.36
N ALA A 228 -0.59 11.56 -12.56
CA ALA A 228 -1.95 11.78 -12.08
C ALA A 228 -1.98 12.86 -10.97
N PRO A 229 -3.05 13.64 -10.84
CA PRO A 229 -3.19 14.62 -9.75
C PRO A 229 -3.09 13.95 -8.36
N GLY A 230 -2.19 14.47 -7.53
CA GLY A 230 -1.98 13.97 -6.18
C GLY A 230 -3.13 14.36 -5.24
N ARG A 231 -3.66 13.39 -4.51
CA ARG A 231 -4.70 13.59 -3.48
C ARG A 231 -4.36 12.72 -2.30
N TYR A 232 -4.35 13.28 -1.09
CA TYR A 232 -3.98 12.55 0.12
C TYR A 232 -4.98 12.80 1.23
N ASP A 233 -5.26 11.77 2.00
CA ASP A 233 -5.84 11.84 3.33
C ASP A 233 -4.70 11.88 4.35
N ILE A 234 -4.88 12.68 5.41
CA ILE A 234 -3.90 12.86 6.49
C ILE A 234 -4.49 12.26 7.76
N PHE A 235 -3.76 11.33 8.33
CA PHE A 235 -4.19 10.61 9.53
C PHE A 235 -3.31 10.94 10.72
N GLN A 236 -3.89 10.86 11.91
CA GLN A 236 -3.15 10.82 13.17
C GLN A 236 -3.49 9.54 13.91
N TYR A 237 -2.47 8.85 14.43
CA TYR A 237 -2.69 7.73 15.34
C TYR A 237 -3.00 8.22 16.75
N GLN A 238 -4.12 7.78 17.33
CA GLN A 238 -4.61 8.22 18.63
C GLN A 238 -4.99 7.02 19.51
N THR A 239 -4.43 6.94 20.71
CA THR A 239 -4.67 5.88 21.70
C THR A 239 -5.46 6.37 22.91
N THR A 240 -5.53 7.68 23.16
CA THR A 240 -6.17 8.25 24.36
C THR A 240 -7.46 9.05 24.06
N ASN A 241 -8.47 8.90 24.94
CA ASN A 241 -9.79 9.59 24.97
C ASN A 241 -10.91 9.18 23.99
N THR A 242 -10.80 8.08 23.25
CA THR A 242 -11.96 7.47 22.56
C THR A 242 -12.02 5.97 22.83
N SER A 243 -13.22 5.39 22.78
CA SER A 243 -13.49 3.99 23.10
C SER A 243 -12.76 2.96 22.21
N ASN A 244 -12.11 3.39 21.11
CA ASN A 244 -11.32 2.55 20.22
C ASN A 244 -10.05 3.27 19.76
N PRO A 245 -8.83 2.80 20.12
CA PRO A 245 -7.57 3.32 19.60
C PRO A 245 -7.45 3.07 18.09
N GLY A 246 -6.79 3.99 17.35
CA GLY A 246 -6.59 3.84 15.91
C GLY A 246 -6.31 5.14 15.18
N TYR A 247 -6.23 5.06 13.84
CA TYR A 247 -6.05 6.24 12.99
C TYR A 247 -7.34 7.07 12.90
N ARG A 248 -7.20 8.39 13.01
CA ARG A 248 -8.25 9.37 12.77
C ARG A 248 -7.87 10.24 11.59
N LEU A 249 -8.82 10.50 10.69
CA LEU A 249 -8.66 11.45 9.61
C LEU A 249 -8.65 12.87 10.18
N ILE A 250 -7.52 13.55 10.08
CA ILE A 250 -7.32 14.92 10.59
C ILE A 250 -7.19 15.97 9.48
N GLY A 251 -7.24 15.56 8.21
CA GLY A 251 -7.16 16.49 7.10
C GLY A 251 -7.02 15.81 5.75
N GLN A 252 -6.97 16.62 4.71
CA GLN A 252 -6.80 16.21 3.33
C GLN A 252 -5.87 17.19 2.62
N TRP A 253 -5.17 16.70 1.59
CA TRP A 253 -4.41 17.52 0.68
C TRP A 253 -4.86 17.25 -0.75
N THR A 254 -5.24 18.31 -1.47
CA THR A 254 -5.56 18.28 -2.90
C THR A 254 -5.13 19.63 -3.46
N ASP A 255 -3.87 19.71 -3.88
CA ASP A 255 -3.13 20.95 -4.19
C ASP A 255 -2.97 21.93 -3.00
N GLU A 256 -3.97 22.03 -2.13
CA GLU A 256 -3.98 22.79 -0.88
C GLU A 256 -4.20 21.87 0.33
N LEU A 257 -3.61 22.24 1.47
CA LEU A 257 -3.76 21.54 2.74
C LEU A 257 -5.02 22.02 3.47
N GLN A 258 -5.89 21.08 3.84
CA GLN A 258 -7.08 21.32 4.65
C GLN A 258 -7.01 20.42 5.89
N LEU A 259 -7.09 21.00 7.08
CA LEU A 259 -7.07 20.27 8.34
C LEU A 259 -8.43 20.35 9.02
N ASN A 260 -8.87 19.23 9.60
CA ASN A 260 -10.06 19.10 10.42
C ASN A 260 -9.67 19.39 11.87
N VAL A 261 -9.46 20.66 12.21
CA VAL A 261 -9.09 21.11 13.57
C VAL A 261 -10.32 21.64 14.30
#